data_AF-A0A438IK65-F1
#
_entry.id   AF-A0A438IK65-F1
#
_cell.length_a   1.000
_cell.length_b   1.000
_cell.length_c   1.000
_cell.angle_alpha   90.00
_cell.angle_beta   90.00
_cell.angle_gamma   90.00
#
_symmetry.space_group_name_H-M   'P 1'
#
loop_
_entity.id
_entity.type
_entity.pdbx_description
1 polymer ?
#
loop_
_entity_poly.entity_id
_entity_poly.type
_entity_poly.pdbx_seq_one_letter_code
_entity_poly.pdbx_strand_id
1 'polypeptide(L)'
;MIIKVSMLFVEWCRICELPGTNDAACAHYILQLHQNGLLKGEHISDRFFHLLMEISFSHCLSSEAIITGPLQSHQQVHSMSFFAIDIFSNLVFSILKYSPVDQGFSKFNLISKILAVTVRFIQKDAEEKKTSFNPRPYFRFFINWLSELGSPDPVFDGANFQVLITFANAFHALQPLKIPAFRLA
;
A
#
# COMPACT_ATOMS: atom_id res chain seq x y z
N MET A 1 10.20 13.03 -10.36
CA MET A 1 9.12 12.58 -9.47
C MET A 1 9.57 11.41 -8.58
N ILE A 2 10.16 10.34 -9.13
CA ILE A 2 10.62 9.18 -8.34
C ILE A 2 11.49 9.54 -7.13
N ILE A 3 12.57 10.32 -7.33
CA ILE A 3 13.46 10.79 -6.26
C ILE A 3 12.70 11.54 -5.14
N LYS A 4 11.70 12.35 -5.51
CA LYS A 4 10.85 13.07 -4.55
C LYS A 4 10.01 12.09 -3.74
N VAL A 5 9.38 11.10 -4.38
CA VAL A 5 8.55 10.11 -3.69
C VAL A 5 9.41 9.22 -2.77
N SER A 6 10.61 8.83 -3.20
CA SER A 6 11.55 8.09 -2.35
C SER A 6 11.94 8.88 -1.10
N MET A 7 12.27 10.18 -1.23
CA MET A 7 12.58 11.02 -0.08
C MET A 7 11.39 11.17 0.87
N LEU A 8 10.18 11.35 0.34
CA LEU A 8 8.96 11.42 1.13
C LEU A 8 8.73 10.11 1.88
N PHE A 9 8.90 8.97 1.23
CA PHE A 9 8.72 7.66 1.85
C PHE A 9 9.73 7.42 2.99
N VAL A 10 11.01 7.77 2.78
CA VAL A 10 12.03 7.69 3.84
C VAL A 10 11.66 8.59 5.03
N GLU A 11 11.20 9.81 4.78
CA GLU A 11 10.76 10.70 5.85
C GLU A 11 9.58 10.10 6.63
N TRP A 12 8.63 9.46 5.93
CA TRP A 12 7.52 8.77 6.58
C TRP A 12 7.98 7.59 7.44
N CYS A 13 8.95 6.78 6.98
CA CYS A 13 9.56 5.73 7.79
C CYS A 13 10.11 6.29 9.11
N ARG A 14 10.84 7.41 9.04
CA ARG A 14 11.42 8.04 10.23
C ARG A 14 10.37 8.53 11.21
N ILE A 15 9.27 9.09 10.71
CA ILE A 15 8.13 9.50 11.55
C ILE A 15 7.51 8.29 12.25
N CYS A 16 7.35 7.16 11.55
CA CYS A 16 6.81 5.93 12.12
C CYS A 16 7.72 5.29 13.18
N GLU A 17 9.04 5.53 13.12
CA GLU A 17 10.03 5.01 14.06
C GLU A 17 10.14 5.84 15.35
N LEU A 18 9.53 7.03 15.41
CA LEU A 18 9.59 7.88 16.60
C LEU A 18 8.90 7.18 17.80
N PRO A 19 9.52 7.19 18.99
CA PRO A 19 8.92 6.56 20.17
C PRO A 19 7.66 7.32 20.62
N GLY A 20 6.52 6.61 20.67
CA GLY A 20 5.21 7.12 21.10
C GLY A 20 4.26 7.45 19.93
N THR A 21 2.96 7.56 20.22
CA THR A 21 1.94 7.91 19.21
C THR A 21 2.10 9.38 18.81
N ASN A 22 2.81 9.68 17.72
CA ASN A 22 3.02 11.04 17.25
C ASN A 22 1.96 11.48 16.22
N ASP A 23 0.68 11.45 16.64
CA ASP A 23 -0.45 11.84 15.79
C ASP A 23 -0.30 13.23 15.18
N ALA A 24 0.35 14.16 15.90
CA ALA A 24 0.62 15.51 15.42
C ALA A 24 1.65 15.54 14.26
N ALA A 25 2.75 14.78 14.36
CA ALA A 25 3.73 14.67 13.27
C ALA A 25 3.11 13.97 12.05
N CYS A 26 2.32 12.91 12.28
CA CYS A 26 1.59 12.25 11.21
C CYS A 26 0.65 13.22 10.49
N ALA A 27 -0.21 13.93 11.24
CA ALA A 27 -1.13 14.90 10.67
C ALA A 27 -0.41 16.02 9.91
N HIS A 28 0.69 16.55 10.47
CA HIS A 28 1.50 17.57 9.81
C HIS A 28 2.08 17.07 8.48
N TYR A 29 2.64 15.86 8.48
CA TYR A 29 3.19 15.25 7.27
C TYR A 29 2.13 15.03 6.19
N ILE A 30 0.94 14.52 6.55
CA ILE A 30 -0.17 14.35 5.61
C ILE A 30 -0.63 15.70 5.04
N LEU A 31 -0.69 16.74 5.87
CA LEU A 31 -1.02 18.09 5.40
C LEU A 31 0.01 18.60 4.39
N GLN A 32 1.30 18.36 4.62
CA GLN A 32 2.36 18.70 3.66
C GLN A 32 2.18 17.96 2.33
N LEU A 33 1.83 16.66 2.34
CA LEU A 33 1.55 15.90 1.11
C LEU A 33 0.38 16.53 0.32
N HIS A 34 -0.67 16.96 1.02
CA HIS A 34 -1.82 17.62 0.42
C HIS A 34 -1.47 19.00 -0.18
N GLN A 35 -0.70 19.82 0.56
CA GLN A 35 -0.23 21.14 0.10
C GLN A 35 0.72 21.03 -1.09
N ASN A 36 1.54 19.98 -1.13
CA ASN A 36 2.41 19.66 -2.26
C ASN A 36 1.68 19.15 -3.51
N GLY A 37 0.34 19.04 -3.46
CA GLY A 37 -0.51 18.62 -4.58
C GLY A 37 -0.40 17.14 -4.95
N LEU A 38 0.29 16.32 -4.15
CA LEU A 38 0.52 14.90 -4.46
C LEU A 38 -0.75 14.06 -4.30
N LEU A 39 -1.67 14.51 -3.46
CA LEU A 39 -2.97 13.88 -3.22
C LEU A 39 -4.08 14.50 -4.08
N LYS A 40 -3.74 15.50 -4.93
CA LYS A 40 -4.69 16.23 -5.78
C LYS A 40 -4.53 15.83 -7.25
N GLY A 41 -5.64 15.84 -7.98
CA GLY A 41 -5.67 15.53 -9.41
C GLY A 41 -5.47 14.04 -9.71
N GLU A 42 -6.11 13.55 -10.76
CA GLU A 42 -6.15 12.12 -11.09
C GLU A 42 -4.76 11.57 -11.43
N HIS A 43 -4.08 12.13 -12.43
CA HIS A 43 -2.79 11.61 -12.89
C HIS A 43 -1.65 11.72 -11.87
N ILE A 44 -1.62 12.80 -11.05
CA ILE A 44 -0.54 13.02 -10.08
C ILE A 44 -0.68 12.04 -8.91
N SER A 45 -1.88 11.91 -8.35
CA SER A 45 -2.15 10.97 -7.26
C SER A 45 -1.95 9.51 -7.70
N ASP A 46 -2.42 9.14 -8.90
CA ASP A 46 -2.18 7.80 -9.45
C ASP A 46 -0.69 7.48 -9.55
N ARG A 47 0.09 8.42 -10.10
CA ARG A 47 1.54 8.25 -10.23
C ARG A 47 2.25 8.24 -8.88
N PHE A 48 1.77 9.02 -7.91
CA PHE A 48 2.30 9.01 -6.54
C PHE A 48 2.13 7.65 -5.87
N PHE A 49 0.92 7.09 -5.88
CA PHE A 49 0.66 5.77 -5.30
C PHE A 49 1.35 4.65 -6.06
N HIS A 50 1.45 4.75 -7.39
CA HIS A 50 2.20 3.79 -8.19
C HIS A 50 3.69 3.76 -7.81
N LEU A 51 4.32 4.92 -7.64
CA LEU A 51 5.72 5.01 -7.22
C LEU A 51 5.92 4.49 -5.79
N LEU A 52 4.98 4.74 -4.87
CA LEU A 52 5.02 4.16 -3.52
C LEU A 52 4.93 2.64 -3.54
N MET A 53 4.08 2.06 -4.40
CA MET A 53 4.02 0.62 -4.64
C MET A 53 5.37 0.11 -5.17
N GLU A 54 5.92 0.71 -6.22
CA GLU A 54 7.23 0.31 -6.79
C GLU A 54 8.33 0.27 -5.72
N ILE A 55 8.45 1.32 -4.92
CA ILE A 55 9.46 1.41 -3.85
C ILE A 55 9.23 0.32 -2.80
N SER A 56 8.01 0.23 -2.25
CA SER A 56 7.71 -0.64 -1.11
C SER A 56 7.80 -2.12 -1.49
N PHE A 57 7.29 -2.49 -2.66
CA PHE A 57 7.29 -3.87 -3.14
C PHE A 57 8.66 -4.29 -3.63
N SER A 58 9.44 -3.39 -4.24
CA SER A 58 10.83 -3.68 -4.59
C SER A 58 11.67 -3.98 -3.35
N HIS A 59 11.57 -3.17 -2.29
CA HIS A 59 12.26 -3.44 -1.02
C HIS A 59 11.87 -4.79 -0.40
N CYS A 60 10.58 -5.12 -0.41
CA CYS A 60 10.05 -6.39 0.09
C CYS A 60 10.63 -7.58 -0.70
N LEU A 61 10.54 -7.54 -2.03
CA LEU A 61 11.01 -8.60 -2.92
C LEU A 61 12.54 -8.76 -2.92
N SER A 62 13.30 -7.66 -2.85
CA SER A 62 14.77 -7.72 -2.77
C SER A 62 15.26 -8.33 -1.45
N SER A 63 14.51 -8.19 -0.35
CA SER A 63 14.89 -8.80 0.93
C SER A 63 14.88 -10.34 0.87
N GLU A 64 14.03 -10.93 0.03
CA GLU A 64 13.99 -12.37 -0.23
C GLU A 64 15.26 -12.86 -0.93
N ALA A 65 15.75 -12.12 -1.93
CA ALA A 65 16.94 -12.48 -2.71
C ALA A 65 18.26 -12.40 -1.91
N ILE A 66 18.34 -11.53 -0.90
CA ILE A 66 19.52 -11.40 -0.04
C ILE A 66 19.67 -12.61 0.88
N ILE A 67 18.56 -13.24 1.27
CA ILE A 67 18.55 -14.41 2.16
C ILE A 67 18.94 -15.69 1.39
N THR A 68 18.80 -15.72 0.06
CA THR A 68 19.10 -16.88 -0.79
C THR A 68 20.55 -16.99 -1.28
N GLY A 69 21.53 -16.40 -0.58
CA GLY A 69 22.95 -16.49 -0.95
C GLY A 69 23.49 -17.93 -1.06
N PRO A 70 24.60 -18.19 -1.79
CA PRO A 70 25.00 -19.52 -2.28
C PRO A 70 25.46 -20.52 -1.21
N LEU A 71 25.34 -20.19 0.07
CA LEU A 71 25.77 -21.01 1.19
C LEU A 71 24.71 -20.94 2.29
N GLN A 72 23.60 -21.70 2.19
CA GLN A 72 22.83 -22.07 3.39
C GLN A 72 21.86 -23.24 3.18
N SER A 73 21.82 -24.09 4.21
CA SER A 73 21.24 -25.43 4.31
C SER A 73 19.71 -25.49 4.37
N HIS A 74 19.17 -26.68 4.08
CA HIS A 74 17.78 -27.12 3.85
C HIS A 74 16.65 -26.78 4.86
N GLN A 75 16.75 -25.80 5.78
CA GLN A 75 15.66 -25.51 6.73
C GLN A 75 15.47 -24.03 7.14
N GLN A 76 15.97 -23.05 6.37
CA GLN A 76 15.63 -21.65 6.64
C GLN A 76 14.30 -21.24 6.01
N VAL A 77 13.34 -20.92 6.86
CA VAL A 77 12.10 -20.23 6.51
C VAL A 77 12.46 -18.96 5.73
N HIS A 78 12.04 -18.87 4.47
CA HIS A 78 12.21 -17.67 3.63
C HIS A 78 11.47 -16.47 4.26
N SER A 79 12.17 -15.73 5.11
CA SER A 79 11.64 -14.57 5.83
C SER A 79 11.80 -13.31 4.99
N MET A 80 10.83 -13.05 4.11
CA MET A 80 10.68 -11.77 3.44
C MET A 80 10.37 -10.66 4.46
N SER A 81 11.02 -9.50 4.35
CA SER A 81 10.72 -8.34 5.19
C SER A 81 9.51 -7.59 4.64
N PHE A 82 8.42 -7.55 5.41
CA PHE A 82 7.21 -6.80 5.07
C PHE A 82 7.24 -5.34 5.57
N PHE A 83 8.34 -4.88 6.17
CA PHE A 83 8.42 -3.55 6.79
C PHE A 83 7.99 -2.43 5.84
N ALA A 84 8.51 -2.38 4.61
CA ALA A 84 8.14 -1.34 3.66
C ALA A 84 6.65 -1.40 3.25
N ILE A 85 6.08 -2.61 3.17
CA ILE A 85 4.66 -2.82 2.89
C ILE A 85 3.79 -2.31 4.05
N ASP A 86 4.21 -2.60 5.28
CA ASP A 86 3.51 -2.17 6.49
C ASP A 86 3.55 -0.63 6.64
N ILE A 87 4.72 -0.03 6.42
CA ILE A 87 4.90 1.43 6.45
C ILE A 87 4.05 2.11 5.37
N PHE A 88 4.02 1.57 4.16
CA PHE A 88 3.17 2.12 3.10
C PHE A 88 1.68 1.95 3.41
N SER A 89 1.28 0.80 3.96
CA SER A 89 -0.09 0.57 4.42
C SER A 89 -0.50 1.62 5.46
N ASN A 90 0.35 1.86 6.45
CA ASN A 90 0.14 2.86 7.50
C ASN A 90 0.08 4.29 6.94
N LEU A 91 0.87 4.61 5.90
CA LEU A 91 0.78 5.90 5.20
C LEU A 91 -0.61 6.10 4.60
N VAL A 92 -1.13 5.08 3.90
CA VAL A 92 -2.47 5.18 3.29
C VAL A 92 -3.56 5.38 4.35
N PHE A 93 -3.49 4.63 5.45
CA PHE A 93 -4.39 4.85 6.58
C PHE A 93 -4.29 6.26 7.14
N SER A 94 -3.06 6.76 7.35
CA SER A 94 -2.81 8.11 7.86
C SER A 94 -3.31 9.21 6.91
N ILE A 95 -3.16 9.01 5.59
CA ILE A 95 -3.75 9.90 4.59
C ILE A 95 -5.27 9.96 4.78
N LEU A 96 -5.94 8.82 4.94
CA LEU A 96 -7.40 8.79 5.13
C LEU A 96 -7.83 9.42 6.45
N LYS A 97 -7.05 9.23 7.52
CA LYS A 97 -7.32 9.78 8.84
C LYS A 97 -7.18 11.30 8.87
N TYR A 98 -6.06 11.83 8.36
CA TYR A 98 -5.64 13.22 8.56
C TYR A 98 -5.84 14.14 7.35
N SER A 99 -6.24 13.64 6.18
CA SER A 99 -6.52 14.52 5.04
C SER A 99 -7.76 15.39 5.33
N PRO A 100 -7.71 16.69 5.00
CA PRO A 100 -8.83 17.59 5.20
C PRO A 100 -10.01 17.16 4.33
N VAL A 101 -11.21 17.14 4.92
CA VAL A 101 -12.46 16.87 4.19
C VAL A 101 -12.90 18.18 3.53
N ASP A 102 -12.18 18.60 2.50
CA ASP A 102 -12.63 19.72 1.65
C ASP A 102 -13.80 19.24 0.77
N GLN A 103 -14.66 20.14 0.29
CA GLN A 103 -15.90 19.85 -0.49
C GLN A 103 -15.72 19.05 -1.81
N GLY A 104 -14.54 18.50 -2.09
CA GLY A 104 -14.27 17.57 -3.20
C GLY A 104 -13.38 16.37 -2.84
N PHE A 105 -12.92 16.24 -1.59
CA PHE A 105 -12.04 15.15 -1.15
C PHE A 105 -12.85 14.07 -0.43
N SER A 106 -13.32 13.07 -1.18
CA SER A 106 -13.97 11.90 -0.60
C SER A 106 -12.93 10.84 -0.24
N LYS A 107 -12.79 10.53 1.06
CA LYS A 107 -11.94 9.44 1.57
C LYS A 107 -12.24 8.12 0.86
N PHE A 108 -13.52 7.87 0.56
CA PHE A 108 -13.95 6.70 -0.22
C PHE A 108 -13.43 6.71 -1.67
N ASN A 109 -13.50 7.86 -2.35
CA ASN A 109 -12.95 7.99 -3.71
C ASN A 109 -11.44 7.77 -3.72
N LEU A 110 -10.75 8.22 -2.67
CA LEU A 110 -9.33 7.95 -2.51
C LEU A 110 -9.05 6.46 -2.32
N ILE A 111 -9.73 5.76 -1.40
CA ILE A 111 -9.57 4.31 -1.22
C ILE A 111 -9.80 3.57 -2.54
N SER A 112 -10.89 3.91 -3.25
CA SER A 112 -11.23 3.29 -4.52
C SER A 112 -10.17 3.51 -5.58
N LYS A 113 -9.58 4.71 -5.62
CA LYS A 113 -8.46 5.02 -6.50
C LYS A 113 -7.22 4.21 -6.15
N ILE A 114 -6.81 4.17 -4.88
CA ILE A 114 -5.59 3.46 -4.49
C ILE A 114 -5.76 1.95 -4.77
N LEU A 115 -6.93 1.36 -4.46
CA LEU A 115 -7.24 -0.03 -4.83
C LEU A 115 -7.17 -0.26 -6.34
N ALA A 116 -7.70 0.66 -7.16
CA ALA A 116 -7.59 0.55 -8.61
C ALA A 116 -6.13 0.62 -9.11
N VAL A 117 -5.30 1.50 -8.54
CA VAL A 117 -3.86 1.56 -8.82
C VAL A 117 -3.17 0.25 -8.41
N THR A 118 -3.49 -0.30 -7.23
CA THR A 118 -2.95 -1.56 -6.71
C THR A 118 -3.31 -2.74 -7.62
N VAL A 119 -4.57 -2.86 -8.06
CA VAL A 119 -5.00 -3.93 -8.97
C VAL A 119 -4.24 -3.85 -10.30
N ARG A 120 -4.14 -2.67 -10.90
CA ARG A 120 -3.40 -2.49 -12.16
C ARG A 120 -1.91 -2.83 -12.00
N PHE A 121 -1.33 -2.45 -10.85
CA PHE A 121 0.05 -2.78 -10.52
C PHE A 121 0.26 -4.30 -10.43
N ILE A 122 -0.61 -5.00 -9.71
CA ILE A 122 -0.55 -6.47 -9.56
C ILE A 122 -0.71 -7.17 -10.90
N GLN A 123 -1.70 -6.77 -11.70
CA GLN A 123 -1.95 -7.35 -13.02
C GLN A 123 -0.72 -7.20 -13.94
N LYS A 124 -0.12 -6.01 -13.95
CA LYS A 124 1.11 -5.76 -14.71
C LYS A 124 2.28 -6.62 -14.21
N ASP A 125 2.50 -6.65 -12.90
CA ASP A 125 3.58 -7.44 -12.31
C ASP A 125 3.42 -8.94 -12.57
N ALA A 126 2.18 -9.45 -12.50
CA ALA A 126 1.86 -10.84 -12.80
C ALA A 126 2.10 -11.19 -14.28
N GLU A 127 1.74 -10.29 -15.20
CA GLU A 127 1.98 -10.46 -16.64
C GLU A 127 3.49 -10.47 -16.96
N GLU A 128 4.24 -9.56 -16.34
CA GLU A 128 5.69 -9.42 -16.58
C GLU A 128 6.48 -10.58 -15.97
N LYS A 129 6.16 -10.99 -14.74
CA LYS A 129 6.90 -12.03 -14.01
C LYS A 129 6.44 -13.45 -14.31
N LYS A 130 5.17 -13.64 -14.70
CA LYS A 130 4.57 -14.95 -14.99
C LYS A 130 4.81 -15.94 -13.84
N THR A 131 5.66 -16.94 -14.05
CA THR A 131 5.96 -17.98 -13.06
C THR A 131 6.80 -17.50 -11.88
N SER A 132 7.46 -16.34 -11.98
CA SER A 132 8.21 -15.74 -10.87
C SER A 132 7.41 -14.69 -10.08
N PHE A 133 6.11 -14.54 -10.37
CA PHE A 133 5.24 -13.66 -9.62
C PHE A 133 5.10 -14.15 -8.17
N ASN A 134 5.36 -13.27 -7.21
CA ASN A 134 5.23 -13.57 -5.78
C ASN A 134 4.00 -12.84 -5.20
N PRO A 135 2.92 -13.55 -4.82
CA PRO A 135 1.71 -12.92 -4.29
C PRO A 135 1.84 -12.39 -2.86
N ARG A 136 2.84 -12.85 -2.08
CA ARG A 136 2.93 -12.63 -0.63
C ARG A 136 2.93 -11.14 -0.22
N PRO A 137 3.69 -10.24 -0.87
CA PRO A 137 3.66 -8.81 -0.53
C PRO A 137 2.27 -8.18 -0.73
N TYR A 138 1.56 -8.60 -1.78
CA TYR A 138 0.25 -8.06 -2.13
C TYR A 138 -0.81 -8.53 -1.15
N PHE A 139 -0.75 -9.81 -0.76
CA PHE A 139 -1.62 -10.35 0.28
C PHE A 139 -1.44 -9.61 1.61
N ARG A 140 -0.18 -9.45 2.08
CA ARG A 140 0.12 -8.69 3.30
C ARG A 140 -0.48 -7.29 3.25
N PHE A 141 -0.33 -6.60 2.13
CA PHE A 141 -0.87 -5.27 1.93
C PHE A 141 -2.40 -5.23 2.04
N PHE A 142 -3.10 -6.16 1.38
CA PHE A 142 -4.57 -6.24 1.46
C PHE A 142 -5.06 -6.57 2.88
N ILE A 143 -4.40 -7.48 3.59
CA ILE A 143 -4.76 -7.83 4.98
C ILE A 143 -4.57 -6.64 5.91
N ASN A 144 -3.45 -5.91 5.79
CA ASN A 144 -3.24 -4.72 6.60
C ASN A 144 -4.38 -3.71 6.41
N TRP A 145 -4.80 -3.44 5.17
CA TRP A 145 -5.91 -2.52 4.92
C TRP A 145 -7.27 -3.03 5.37
N LEU A 146 -7.58 -4.30 5.14
CA LEU A 146 -8.84 -4.87 5.62
C LEU A 146 -8.92 -4.82 7.15
N SER A 147 -7.80 -5.05 7.84
CA SER A 147 -7.71 -4.95 9.30
C SER A 147 -7.94 -3.52 9.78
N GLU A 148 -7.26 -2.54 9.18
CA GLU A 148 -7.36 -1.13 9.57
C GLU A 148 -8.74 -0.53 9.24
N LEU A 149 -9.25 -0.78 8.03
CA LEU A 149 -10.53 -0.25 7.55
C LEU A 149 -11.75 -1.00 8.11
N GLY A 150 -11.56 -2.21 8.61
CA GLY A 150 -12.59 -2.98 9.31
C GLY A 150 -12.72 -2.63 10.79
N SER A 151 -11.83 -1.80 11.33
CA SER A 151 -11.89 -1.35 12.72
C SER A 151 -13.05 -0.36 12.93
N PRO A 152 -13.67 -0.31 14.13
CA PRO A 152 -14.78 0.60 14.44
C PRO A 152 -14.31 2.06 14.66
N ASP A 153 -13.39 2.55 13.83
CA ASP A 153 -12.94 3.94 13.88
C ASP A 153 -14.05 4.88 13.35
N PRO A 154 -14.43 5.93 14.11
CA PRO A 154 -15.44 6.92 13.69
C PRO A 154 -15.19 7.54 12.31
N VAL A 155 -13.95 7.51 11.82
CA VAL A 155 -13.58 7.95 10.47
C VAL A 155 -14.29 7.17 9.37
N PHE A 156 -14.65 5.90 9.61
CA PHE A 156 -15.22 4.99 8.60
C PHE A 156 -16.66 4.55 8.88
N ASP A 157 -17.27 5.02 9.98
CA ASP A 157 -18.54 4.53 10.55
C ASP A 157 -19.81 4.73 9.68
N GLY A 158 -19.67 5.26 8.46
CA GLY A 158 -20.72 5.33 7.44
C GLY A 158 -20.35 4.81 6.06
N ALA A 159 -19.09 4.39 5.84
CA ALA A 159 -18.55 4.00 4.54
C ALA A 159 -18.13 2.52 4.45
N ASN A 160 -18.21 1.77 5.57
CA ASN A 160 -17.71 0.39 5.67
C ASN A 160 -18.26 -0.53 4.57
N PHE A 161 -19.55 -0.48 4.26
CA PHE A 161 -20.12 -1.33 3.21
C PHE A 161 -19.58 -1.00 1.82
N GLN A 162 -19.38 0.29 1.51
CA GLN A 162 -18.83 0.71 0.22
C GLN A 162 -17.35 0.34 0.09
N VAL A 163 -16.58 0.48 1.18
CA VAL A 163 -15.20 -0.01 1.23
C VAL A 163 -15.14 -1.50 0.93
N LEU A 164 -16.00 -2.31 1.57
CA LEU A 164 -16.08 -3.75 1.31
C LEU A 164 -16.44 -4.07 -0.15
N ILE A 165 -17.37 -3.33 -0.76
CA ILE A 165 -17.69 -3.48 -2.20
C ILE A 165 -16.45 -3.20 -3.06
N THR A 166 -15.70 -2.15 -2.75
CA THR A 166 -14.47 -1.81 -3.50
C THR A 166 -13.43 -2.92 -3.37
N PHE A 167 -13.25 -3.52 -2.19
CA PHE A 167 -12.40 -4.70 -2.02
C PHE A 167 -12.91 -5.91 -2.80
N ALA A 168 -14.21 -6.19 -2.78
CA ALA A 168 -14.81 -7.28 -3.53
C ALA A 168 -14.55 -7.13 -5.04
N ASN A 169 -14.69 -5.91 -5.58
CA ASN A 169 -14.38 -5.60 -6.97
C ASN A 169 -12.90 -5.80 -7.28
N ALA A 170 -12.00 -5.38 -6.38
CA ALA A 170 -10.57 -5.59 -6.52
C ALA A 170 -10.21 -7.09 -6.57
N PHE A 171 -10.76 -7.90 -5.65
CA PHE A 171 -10.55 -9.35 -5.64
C PHE A 171 -11.15 -10.05 -6.85
N HIS A 172 -12.31 -9.61 -7.33
CA HIS A 172 -12.88 -10.12 -8.57
C HIS A 172 -11.99 -9.82 -9.79
N ALA A 173 -11.35 -8.64 -9.82
CA ALA A 173 -10.39 -8.28 -10.87
C ALA A 173 -9.09 -9.07 -10.80
N LEU A 174 -8.70 -9.55 -9.62
CA LEU A 174 -7.51 -10.35 -9.34
C LEU A 174 -7.78 -11.86 -9.22
N GLN A 175 -8.98 -12.30 -9.59
CA GLN A 175 -9.42 -13.69 -9.41
C GLN A 175 -8.44 -14.71 -10.00
N PRO A 176 -8.33 -15.93 -9.45
CA PRO A 176 -7.40 -16.96 -9.91
C PRO A 176 -7.52 -17.34 -11.39
N LEU A 177 -8.70 -17.18 -11.99
CA LEU A 177 -8.89 -17.40 -13.41
C LEU A 177 -8.06 -16.43 -14.28
N LYS A 178 -7.81 -15.22 -13.78
CA LYS A 178 -7.00 -14.18 -14.43
C LYS A 178 -5.55 -14.23 -13.96
N ILE A 179 -5.32 -14.46 -12.67
CA ILE A 179 -3.99 -14.52 -12.07
C ILE A 179 -3.87 -15.83 -11.26
N PRO A 180 -3.48 -16.96 -11.90
CA PRO A 180 -3.47 -18.27 -11.23
C PRO A 180 -2.64 -18.30 -9.94
N ALA A 181 -1.53 -17.55 -9.89
CA ALA A 181 -0.67 -17.44 -8.71
C ALA A 181 -1.35 -16.78 -7.50
N PHE A 182 -2.42 -16.01 -7.71
CA PHE A 182 -3.18 -15.37 -6.62
C PHE A 182 -4.14 -16.34 -5.91
N ARG A 183 -4.22 -17.62 -6.32
CA ARG A 183 -5.08 -18.63 -5.71
C ARG A 183 -4.71 -18.98 -4.27
N LEU A 184 -3.42 -18.92 -3.95
CA LEU A 184 -2.85 -19.30 -2.66
C LEU A 184 -2.38 -18.08 -1.87
N ALA A 185 -2.67 -16.88 -2.37
CA ALA A 185 -2.37 -15.61 -1.73
C ALA A 185 -3.24 -15.47 -0.48
#